data_AF-A0A918LU37-F1
#
_entry.id   AF-A0A918LU37-F1
#
_cell.length_a   1.000
_cell.length_b   1.000
_cell.length_c   1.000
_cell.angle_alpha   90.00
_cell.angle_beta   90.00
_cell.angle_gamma   90.00
#
_symmetry.space_group_name_H-M   'P 1'
#
loop_
_entity.id
_entity.type
_entity.pdbx_description
1 polymer ?
#
loop_
_entity_poly.entity_id
_entity_poly.type
_entity_poly.pdbx_seq_one_letter_code
_entity_poly.pdbx_strand_id
1 'polypeptide(L)'
;MTWQWIGLTFFSLTVLPAGLAMAAGRVPERLRRRLAPVRTRGWALLLIYATAPVNAIPRLLGASPDITLACTAAGGALAVAGCLVLGVATLLRQRRPAATPREGS
;
A
#
# COMPACT_ATOMS: atom_id res chain seq x y z
N MET A 1 -5.85 22.64 -11.68
CA MET A 1 -5.74 21.36 -12.43
C MET A 1 -4.32 20.83 -12.48
N THR A 2 -3.31 21.62 -12.87
CA THR A 2 -1.90 21.17 -12.94
C THR A 2 -1.33 20.66 -11.61
N TRP A 3 -1.71 21.24 -10.48
CA TRP A 3 -1.29 20.80 -9.14
C TRP A 3 -1.78 19.40 -8.76
N GLN A 4 -2.99 19.01 -9.18
CA GLN A 4 -3.50 17.67 -8.90
C GLN A 4 -2.78 16.61 -9.72
N TRP A 5 -2.47 16.91 -11.00
CA TRP A 5 -1.62 16.06 -11.83
C TRP A 5 -0.22 15.91 -11.23
N ILE A 6 0.40 17.01 -10.83
CA ILE A 6 1.73 17.01 -10.22
C ILE A 6 1.74 16.21 -8.91
N GLY A 7 0.74 16.42 -8.04
CA GLY A 7 0.56 15.64 -6.82
C GLY A 7 0.43 14.14 -7.10
N LEU A 8 -0.38 13.76 -8.10
CA LEU A 8 -0.54 12.37 -8.50
C LEU A 8 0.78 11.78 -9.03
N THR A 9 1.52 12.52 -9.85
CA THR A 9 2.83 12.08 -10.38
C THR A 9 3.84 11.86 -9.26
N PHE A 10 3.99 12.81 -8.33
CA PHE A 10 4.88 12.66 -7.18
C PHE A 10 4.46 11.50 -6.28
N PHE A 11 3.17 11.34 -6.04
CA PHE A 11 2.64 10.21 -5.26
C PHE A 11 2.92 8.86 -5.93
N SER A 12 2.74 8.77 -7.25
CA SER A 12 3.11 7.57 -8.02
C SER A 12 4.60 7.30 -7.97
N LEU A 13 5.45 8.30 -8.20
CA LEU A 13 6.91 8.12 -8.19
C LEU A 13 7.46 7.68 -6.82
N THR A 14 6.78 8.05 -5.73
CA THR A 14 7.21 7.70 -4.38
C THR A 14 6.66 6.35 -3.92
N VAL A 15 5.35 6.12 -4.08
CA VAL A 15 4.66 4.97 -3.48
C VAL A 15 4.70 3.74 -4.37
N LEU A 16 4.54 3.90 -5.70
CA LEU A 16 4.42 2.76 -6.62
C LEU A 16 5.70 1.91 -6.67
N PRO A 17 6.92 2.47 -6.83
CA PRO A 17 8.14 1.66 -6.87
C PRO A 17 8.38 0.90 -5.57
N ALA A 18 8.12 1.55 -4.43
CA ALA A 18 8.30 0.94 -3.12
C ALA A 18 7.30 -0.22 -2.91
N GLY A 19 6.02 0.01 -3.19
CA GLY A 19 4.98 -1.01 -3.10
C GLY A 19 5.27 -2.22 -3.99
N LEU A 20 5.70 -1.98 -5.24
CA LEU A 20 6.03 -3.03 -6.20
C LEU A 20 7.28 -3.83 -5.78
N ALA A 21 8.33 -3.15 -5.32
CA ALA A 21 9.54 -3.80 -4.84
C ALA A 21 9.24 -4.71 -3.62
N MET A 22 8.39 -4.26 -2.71
CA MET A 22 7.94 -5.05 -1.56
C MET A 22 7.07 -6.23 -1.98
N ALA A 23 6.10 -6.03 -2.87
CA ALA A 23 5.22 -7.10 -3.35
C ALA A 23 5.97 -8.17 -4.16
N ALA A 24 7.02 -7.77 -4.90
CA ALA A 24 7.91 -8.65 -5.64
C ALA A 24 8.99 -9.31 -4.77
N GLY A 25 9.09 -8.96 -3.48
CA GLY A 25 10.12 -9.50 -2.58
C GLY A 25 11.54 -9.03 -2.88
N ARG A 26 11.71 -7.98 -3.71
CA ARG A 26 12.99 -7.39 -4.14
C ARG A 26 13.63 -6.48 -3.06
N VAL A 27 13.30 -6.70 -1.80
CA VAL A 27 13.72 -5.83 -0.68
C VAL A 27 14.99 -6.37 -0.02
N PRO A 28 15.98 -5.51 0.29
CA PRO A 28 17.23 -5.93 0.94
C PRO A 28 16.99 -6.70 2.25
N GLU A 29 17.85 -7.68 2.54
CA GLU A 29 17.71 -8.59 3.70
C GLU A 29 17.53 -7.86 5.04
N ARG A 30 18.27 -6.76 5.22
CA ARG A 30 18.23 -5.92 6.43
C ARG A 30 16.85 -5.31 6.65
N LEU A 31 16.20 -4.84 5.58
CA LEU A 31 14.84 -4.32 5.62
C LEU A 31 13.81 -5.45 5.73
N ARG A 32 14.07 -6.60 5.09
CA ARG A 32 13.17 -7.75 5.09
C ARG A 32 12.90 -8.28 6.49
N ARG A 33 13.93 -8.33 7.35
CA ARG A 33 13.77 -8.70 8.78
C ARG A 33 12.90 -7.72 9.56
N ARG A 34 13.01 -6.41 9.28
CA ARG A 34 12.22 -5.37 9.95
C ARG A 34 10.78 -5.28 9.45
N LEU A 35 10.57 -5.53 8.16
CA LEU A 35 9.30 -5.34 7.47
C LEU A 35 8.50 -6.64 7.28
N ALA A 36 8.95 -7.76 7.83
CA ALA A 36 8.21 -9.02 7.73
C ALA A 36 6.78 -8.89 8.30
N PRO A 37 5.73 -9.35 7.60
CA PRO A 37 5.75 -9.95 6.25
C PRO A 37 5.79 -8.88 5.12
N VAL A 38 6.92 -8.81 4.41
CA VAL A 38 7.20 -7.72 3.44
C VAL A 38 6.22 -7.72 2.26
N ARG A 39 5.93 -8.91 1.73
CA ARG A 39 5.06 -9.06 0.55
C ARG A 39 3.64 -8.58 0.84
N THR A 40 3.09 -8.93 2.01
CA THR A 40 1.77 -8.49 2.46
C THR A 40 1.71 -6.98 2.65
N ARG A 41 2.76 -6.38 3.23
CA ARG A 41 2.87 -4.91 3.35
C ARG A 41 2.99 -4.22 1.99
N GLY A 42 3.69 -4.83 1.03
CA GLY A 42 3.74 -4.35 -0.35
C GLY A 42 2.36 -4.31 -1.01
N TRP A 43 1.57 -5.39 -0.86
CA TRP A 43 0.19 -5.42 -1.34
C TRP A 43 -0.71 -4.38 -0.66
N ALA A 44 -0.59 -4.20 0.66
CA ALA A 44 -1.33 -3.16 1.37
C ALA A 44 -1.01 -1.76 0.82
N LEU A 45 0.27 -1.46 0.56
CA LEU A 45 0.69 -0.18 -0.01
C LEU A 45 0.19 0.01 -1.44
N LEU A 46 0.16 -1.04 -2.26
CA LEU A 46 -0.38 -0.95 -3.63
C LEU A 46 -1.90 -0.70 -3.63
N LEU A 47 -2.64 -1.30 -2.69
CA LEU A 47 -4.07 -1.04 -2.53
C LEU A 47 -4.34 0.41 -2.12
N ILE A 48 -3.60 0.93 -1.13
CA ILE A 48 -3.69 2.33 -0.69
C ILE A 48 -3.27 3.27 -1.82
N TYR A 49 -2.22 2.93 -2.56
CA TYR A 49 -1.77 3.68 -3.72
C TYR A 49 -2.90 3.79 -4.75
N ALA A 50 -3.56 2.69 -5.08
CA ALA A 50 -4.59 2.63 -6.12
C ALA A 50 -5.80 3.53 -5.83
N THR A 51 -6.10 3.84 -4.57
CA THR A 51 -7.15 4.80 -4.18
C THR A 51 -6.97 6.17 -4.85
N ALA A 52 -5.73 6.68 -4.91
CA ALA A 52 -5.45 8.00 -5.45
C ALA A 52 -5.72 8.11 -6.97
N PRO A 53 -5.15 7.28 -7.86
CA PRO A 53 -5.43 7.35 -9.29
C PRO A 53 -6.88 6.97 -9.63
N VAL A 54 -7.47 5.98 -8.95
CA VAL A 54 -8.87 5.57 -9.19
C VAL A 54 -9.83 6.73 -8.94
N ASN A 55 -9.59 7.54 -7.91
CA ASN A 55 -10.43 8.71 -7.61
C ASN A 55 -10.03 9.97 -8.40
N ALA A 56 -8.73 10.22 -8.59
CA ALA A 56 -8.24 11.47 -9.15
C ALA A 56 -8.31 11.52 -10.69
N ILE A 57 -8.00 10.41 -11.38
CA ILE A 57 -7.94 10.42 -12.86
C ILE A 57 -9.30 10.75 -13.49
N PRO A 58 -10.43 10.12 -13.10
CA PRO A 58 -11.73 10.46 -13.68
C PRO A 58 -12.11 11.93 -13.46
N ARG A 59 -11.84 12.48 -12.28
CA ARG A 59 -12.08 13.90 -11.95
C ARG A 59 -11.25 14.83 -12.84
N LEU A 60 -9.99 14.48 -13.06
CA LEU A 60 -9.06 15.24 -13.89
C LEU A 60 -9.41 15.20 -15.38
N LEU A 61 -10.03 14.12 -15.83
CA LEU A 61 -10.52 13.95 -17.20
C LEU A 61 -11.92 14.55 -17.41
N GLY A 62 -12.53 15.16 -16.40
CA GLY A 62 -13.86 15.75 -16.51
C GLY A 62 -14.98 14.71 -16.63
N ALA A 63 -14.81 13.54 -16.04
CA ALA A 63 -15.85 12.52 -15.99
C ALA A 63 -17.13 13.02 -15.30
N SER A 64 -18.27 12.40 -15.62
CA SER A 64 -19.55 12.77 -15.02
C SER A 64 -19.55 12.60 -13.48
N PRO A 65 -20.47 13.28 -12.77
CA PRO A 65 -20.59 13.14 -11.31
C PRO A 65 -20.81 11.70 -10.86
N ASP A 66 -21.62 10.92 -11.59
CA ASP A 66 -21.91 9.52 -11.25
C ASP A 66 -20.66 8.63 -11.36
N ILE A 67 -19.87 8.81 -12.43
CA ILE A 67 -18.59 8.10 -12.60
C ILE A 67 -17.63 8.50 -11.49
N THR A 68 -17.52 9.80 -11.20
CA THR A 68 -16.68 10.30 -10.12
C THR A 68 -17.07 9.71 -8.76
N LEU A 69 -18.37 9.60 -8.48
CA LEU A 69 -18.89 9.03 -7.25
C LEU A 69 -18.57 7.53 -7.15
N ALA A 70 -18.82 6.76 -8.22
CA ALA A 70 -18.49 5.34 -8.28
C ALA A 70 -16.99 5.09 -8.07
N CYS A 71 -16.14 5.88 -8.72
CA CYS A 71 -14.69 5.84 -8.55
C CYS A 71 -14.24 6.25 -7.14
N THR A 72 -14.94 7.20 -6.51
CA THR A 72 -14.68 7.57 -5.10
C THR A 72 -14.99 6.42 -4.16
N ALA A 73 -16.15 5.76 -4.34
CA ALA A 73 -16.53 4.59 -3.56
C ALA A 73 -15.55 3.43 -3.75
N ALA A 74 -15.16 3.15 -4.99
CA ALA A 74 -14.15 2.13 -5.31
C ALA A 74 -12.79 2.46 -4.66
N GLY A 75 -12.35 3.71 -4.75
CA GLY A 75 -11.13 4.18 -4.09
C GLY A 75 -11.20 4.01 -2.56
N GLY A 76 -12.35 4.31 -1.95
CA GLY A 76 -12.59 4.08 -0.52
C GLY A 76 -12.50 2.60 -0.13
N ALA A 77 -13.12 1.72 -0.92
CA ALA A 77 -13.03 0.27 -0.69
C ALA A 77 -11.57 -0.24 -0.77
N LEU A 78 -10.80 0.25 -1.74
CA LEU A 78 -9.36 -0.06 -1.85
C LEU A 78 -8.57 0.41 -0.63
N ALA A 79 -8.87 1.60 -0.09
CA ALA A 79 -8.21 2.12 1.10
C ALA A 79 -8.51 1.24 2.32
N VAL A 80 -9.78 0.87 2.53
CA VAL A 80 -10.19 -0.02 3.62
C VAL A 80 -9.51 -1.38 3.49
N ALA A 81 -9.51 -1.99 2.29
CA ALA A 81 -8.83 -3.25 2.05
C ALA A 81 -7.32 -3.17 2.34
N GLY A 82 -6.65 -2.11 1.90
CA GLY A 82 -5.24 -1.86 2.19
C GLY A 82 -4.95 -1.75 3.69
N CYS A 83 -5.78 -1.01 4.42
CA CYS A 83 -5.68 -0.88 5.88
C CYS A 83 -5.88 -2.23 6.60
N LEU A 84 -6.87 -3.04 6.18
CA LEU A 84 -7.11 -4.36 6.74
C LEU A 84 -5.92 -5.29 6.50
N VAL A 85 -5.39 -5.34 5.28
CA VAL A 85 -4.20 -6.15 4.94
C VAL A 85 -2.99 -5.69 5.77
N LEU A 86 -2.81 -4.39 5.95
CA LEU A 86 -1.74 -3.85 6.78
C LEU A 86 -1.91 -4.26 8.26
N GLY A 87 -3.13 -4.17 8.79
CA GLY A 87 -3.47 -4.61 10.14
C GLY A 87 -3.23 -6.11 10.35
N VAL A 88 -3.58 -6.95 9.38
CA VAL A 88 -3.27 -8.39 9.43
C VAL A 88 -1.74 -8.60 9.43
N ALA A 89 -1.00 -7.87 8.59
CA ALA A 89 0.45 -7.98 8.54
C ALA A 89 1.13 -7.56 9.85
N THR A 90 0.60 -6.57 10.58
CA THR A 90 1.12 -6.16 11.88
C THR A 90 0.80 -7.19 12.96
N LEU A 91 -0.42 -7.72 12.99
CA LEU A 91 -0.82 -8.80 13.90
C LEU A 91 0.02 -10.06 13.71
N LEU A 92 0.25 -10.48 12.45
CA LEU A 92 1.09 -11.65 12.14
C LEU A 92 2.54 -11.46 12.59
N ARG A 93 3.07 -10.23 12.53
CA ARG A 93 4.41 -9.92 13.04
C ARG A 93 4.48 -10.01 14.56
N GLN A 94 3.45 -9.55 15.27
CA GLN A 94 3.37 -9.62 16.73
C GLN A 94 3.24 -11.07 17.24
N ARG A 95 2.53 -11.93 16.49
CA ARG A 95 2.36 -13.34 16.83
C ARG A 95 3.59 -14.21 16.59
N ARG A 96 4.68 -13.69 16.02
CA ARG A 96 5.95 -14.42 15.92
C ARG A 96 6.62 -14.40 17.30
N PRO A 97 6.68 -15.52 18.04
CA PRO A 97 7.31 -15.53 19.36
C PRO A 97 8.79 -15.19 19.20
N ALA A 98 9.31 -14.33 20.08
CA ALA A 98 10.74 -14.14 20.23
C ALA A 98 11.33 -15.52 20.51
N ALA A 99 12.16 -16.03 19.59
CA ALA A 99 12.87 -17.28 19.82
C ALA A 99 13.59 -17.16 21.16
N THR A 100 13.28 -18.07 22.08
CA THR A 100 13.91 -18.18 23.39
C THR A 100 15.44 -18.19 23.21
N PRO A 101 16.21 -17.43 24.00
CA PRO A 101 17.64 -17.62 24.05
C PRO A 101 17.89 -19.07 24.46
N ARG A 102 18.56 -19.84 23.61
CA ARG A 102 19.18 -21.08 24.06
C ARG A 102 20.35 -20.68 24.95
N GLU A 103 20.08 -20.51 26.23
CA GLU A 103 21.09 -20.67 27.26
C GLU A 103 21.35 -22.16 27.42
N GLY A 104 22.59 -22.59 27.22
CA GLY A 104 23.05 -23.93 27.56
C GLY A 104 23.97 -24.56 26.52
N SER A 105 25.27 -24.27 26.61
CA SER A 105 26.35 -25.27 26.48
C SER A 105 27.61 -24.73 27.12
#